data_AF-D5W6L2-F1
#
_entry.id   AF-D5W6L2-F1
#
_cell.length_a   1.000
_cell.length_b   1.000
_cell.length_c   1.000
_cell.angle_alpha   90.00
_cell.angle_beta   90.00
_cell.angle_gamma   90.00
#
_symmetry.space_group_name_H-M   'P 1'
#
loop_
_entity.id
_entity.type
_entity.pdbx_description
1 polymer ?
#
loop_
_entity_poly.entity_id
_entity_poly.type
_entity_poly.pdbx_seq_one_letter_code
_entity_poly.pdbx_strand_id
1 'polypeptide(L)'
;MTNARNTPKNTTHGGWPVDDISGLALRLPEVEAGSYFDAQAKEAYEQSLLKWPVLARLMNLVPRDDAEPDALAAQRAPQESGVK
;
A
#
# COMPACT_ATOMS: atom_id res chain seq x y z
N MET A 1 -14.25 31.61 -36.50
CA MET A 1 -13.46 31.23 -35.32
C MET A 1 -14.39 30.56 -34.32
N THR A 2 -14.34 29.24 -34.18
CA THR A 2 -15.04 28.51 -33.12
C THR A 2 -14.07 27.51 -32.53
N ASN A 3 -13.60 27.80 -31.32
CA ASN A 3 -12.63 26.99 -30.59
C ASN A 3 -13.27 25.64 -30.24
N ALA A 4 -12.74 24.57 -30.86
CA ALA A 4 -13.07 23.21 -30.51
C ALA A 4 -12.64 22.97 -29.05
N ARG A 5 -13.63 22.78 -28.18
CA ARG A 5 -13.42 22.39 -26.79
C ARG A 5 -12.68 21.06 -26.78
N ASN A 6 -11.50 21.11 -26.20
CA ASN A 6 -10.67 20.03 -25.74
C ASN A 6 -11.45 19.23 -24.69
N THR A 7 -12.17 18.22 -25.15
CA THR A 7 -12.70 17.15 -24.30
C THR A 7 -11.50 16.36 -23.77
N PRO A 8 -11.32 16.19 -22.45
CA PRO A 8 -10.32 15.26 -21.95
C PRO A 8 -10.72 13.88 -22.43
N LYS A 9 -9.93 13.35 -23.37
CA LYS A 9 -9.99 11.95 -23.81
C LYS A 9 -9.75 11.12 -22.55
N ASN A 10 -10.81 10.48 -22.05
CA ASN A 10 -10.69 9.42 -21.06
C ASN A 10 -9.75 8.39 -21.68
N THR A 11 -8.51 8.39 -21.20
CA THR A 11 -7.52 7.41 -21.57
C THR A 11 -7.81 6.13 -20.81
N THR A 12 -8.85 5.40 -21.24
CA THR A 12 -8.97 3.98 -20.97
C THR A 12 -7.85 3.31 -21.76
N HIS A 13 -6.64 3.31 -21.20
CA HIS A 13 -5.53 2.52 -21.71
C HIS A 13 -5.98 1.05 -21.71
N GLY A 14 -5.89 0.43 -22.89
CA GLY A 14 -6.33 -0.93 -23.14
C GLY A 14 -5.51 -1.99 -22.42
N GLY A 15 -5.98 -2.40 -21.25
CA GLY A 15 -5.70 -3.70 -20.63
C GLY A 15 -7.04 -4.25 -20.16
N TRP A 16 -7.36 -5.48 -20.54
CA TRP A 16 -8.66 -6.09 -20.28
C TRP A 16 -8.98 -6.10 -18.77
N PRO A 17 -10.12 -5.53 -18.31
CA PRO A 17 -10.63 -5.70 -16.95
C PRO A 17 -11.25 -7.10 -16.74
N VAL A 18 -10.71 -8.11 -17.42
CA VAL A 18 -11.28 -9.48 -17.44
C VAL A 18 -10.42 -10.44 -16.63
N ASP A 19 -9.14 -10.12 -16.44
CA ASP A 19 -8.21 -10.96 -15.66
C ASP A 19 -8.02 -10.49 -14.22
N ASP A 20 -8.54 -9.31 -13.83
CA ASP A 20 -8.49 -8.88 -12.44
C ASP A 20 -9.63 -9.49 -11.62
N ILE A 21 -9.33 -9.86 -10.37
CA ILE A 21 -10.34 -10.51 -9.51
C ILE A 21 -11.56 -9.62 -9.27
N SER A 22 -11.37 -8.30 -9.28
CA SER A 22 -12.44 -7.32 -9.16
C SER A 22 -13.36 -7.34 -10.39
N GLY A 23 -12.82 -7.41 -11.60
CA GLY A 23 -13.59 -7.55 -12.84
C GLY A 23 -14.30 -8.91 -12.94
N LEU A 24 -13.67 -9.97 -12.43
CA LEU A 24 -14.29 -11.29 -12.33
C LEU A 24 -15.48 -11.30 -11.35
N ALA A 25 -15.33 -10.71 -10.16
CA ALA A 25 -16.42 -10.61 -9.17
C ALA A 25 -17.63 -9.82 -9.67
N LEU A 26 -17.44 -8.86 -10.59
CA LEU A 26 -18.56 -8.13 -11.22
C LEU A 26 -19.39 -8.99 -12.18
N ARG A 27 -18.81 -10.08 -12.72
CA ARG A 27 -19.44 -10.94 -13.73
C ARG A 27 -19.85 -12.29 -13.20
N LEU A 28 -19.13 -12.79 -12.20
CA LEU A 28 -19.34 -14.10 -11.59
C LEU A 28 -19.68 -13.91 -10.11
N PRO A 29 -20.97 -13.97 -9.73
CA PRO A 29 -21.40 -13.70 -8.36
C PRO A 29 -20.91 -14.74 -7.33
N GLU A 30 -20.34 -15.86 -7.79
CA GLU A 30 -19.70 -16.88 -6.94
C GLU A 30 -18.27 -16.48 -6.52
N VAL A 31 -17.65 -15.51 -7.22
CA VAL A 31 -16.31 -15.03 -6.91
C VAL A 31 -16.41 -13.82 -6.00
N GLU A 32 -16.04 -14.01 -4.75
CA GLU A 32 -15.92 -12.93 -3.79
C GLU A 32 -14.50 -12.35 -3.82
N ALA A 33 -14.32 -11.23 -4.52
CA ALA A 33 -13.02 -10.55 -4.60
C ALA A 33 -12.46 -10.14 -3.22
N GLY A 34 -13.32 -9.84 -2.25
CA GLY A 34 -12.90 -9.47 -0.88
C GLY A 34 -12.27 -10.61 -0.08
N SER A 35 -12.56 -11.86 -0.45
CA SER A 35 -12.03 -13.07 0.17
C SER A 35 -10.93 -13.73 -0.68
N TYR A 36 -10.66 -13.19 -1.88
CA TYR A 36 -9.65 -13.74 -2.77
C TYR A 36 -8.25 -13.50 -2.22
N PHE A 37 -7.47 -14.59 -2.19
CA PHE A 37 -6.11 -14.57 -1.73
C PHE A 37 -5.19 -15.15 -2.81
N ASP A 38 -4.28 -14.31 -3.32
CA ASP A 38 -3.25 -14.73 -4.26
C ASP A 38 -1.95 -15.07 -3.52
N ALA A 39 -1.72 -16.37 -3.35
CA ALA A 39 -0.52 -16.89 -2.70
C ALA A 39 0.77 -16.55 -3.46
N GLN A 40 0.72 -16.49 -4.79
CA GLN A 40 1.89 -16.18 -5.61
C GLN A 40 2.25 -14.70 -5.51
N ALA A 41 1.24 -13.82 -5.53
CA ALA A 41 1.46 -12.40 -5.31
C ALA A 41 2.07 -12.13 -3.92
N LYS A 42 1.57 -12.83 -2.89
CA LYS A 42 2.16 -12.73 -1.54
C LYS A 42 3.62 -13.18 -1.51
N GLU A 43 3.93 -14.33 -2.09
CA GLU A 43 5.30 -14.85 -2.13
C GLU A 43 6.23 -13.92 -2.91
N ALA A 44 5.79 -13.40 -4.06
CA ALA A 44 6.56 -12.45 -4.86
C ALA A 44 6.84 -11.16 -4.09
N TYR A 45 5.87 -10.68 -3.31
CA TYR A 45 6.06 -9.55 -2.42
C TYR A 45 7.13 -9.84 -1.35
N GLU A 46 7.01 -10.96 -0.62
CA GLU A 46 7.98 -11.36 0.41
C GLU A 46 9.41 -11.49 -0.17
N GLN A 47 9.53 -12.10 -1.35
CA GLN A 47 10.80 -12.21 -2.05
C GLN A 47 11.36 -10.87 -2.50
N SER A 48 10.50 -9.91 -2.86
CA SER A 48 10.92 -8.57 -3.25
C SER A 48 11.49 -7.79 -2.07
N LEU A 49 10.93 -7.98 -0.87
CA LEU A 49 11.46 -7.38 0.37
C LEU A 49 12.90 -7.84 0.65
N LEU A 50 13.20 -9.11 0.35
CA LEU A 50 14.52 -9.71 0.58
C LEU A 50 15.53 -9.37 -0.54
N LYS A 51 15.12 -9.50 -1.80
CA LYS A 51 16.02 -9.34 -2.96
C LYS A 51 16.31 -7.88 -3.28
N TRP A 52 15.34 -7.00 -3.09
CA TRP A 52 15.41 -5.60 -3.52
C TRP A 52 15.04 -4.63 -2.38
N PRO A 53 15.76 -4.64 -1.25
CA PRO A 53 15.34 -3.92 -0.05
C PRO A 53 15.24 -2.40 -0.24
N VAL A 54 16.12 -1.81 -1.05
CA VAL A 54 16.08 -0.37 -1.36
C VAL A 54 14.83 -0.04 -2.18
N LEU A 55 14.55 -0.83 -3.22
CA LEU A 55 13.38 -0.64 -4.06
C LEU A 55 12.09 -0.87 -3.26
N ALA A 56 12.06 -1.87 -2.38
CA ALA A 56 10.94 -2.15 -1.50
C ALA A 56 10.61 -0.96 -0.60
N ARG A 57 11.63 -0.33 0.01
CA ARG A 57 11.45 0.90 0.80
C ARG A 57 10.97 2.08 -0.04
N LEU A 58 11.51 2.24 -1.24
CA LEU A 58 11.10 3.31 -2.17
C LEU A 58 9.63 3.15 -2.58
N MET A 59 9.20 1.92 -2.80
CA MET A 59 7.83 1.55 -3.15
C MET A 59 6.90 1.50 -1.93
N ASN A 60 7.37 1.88 -0.73
CA ASN A 60 6.64 1.77 0.54
C ASN A 60 6.06 0.37 0.81
N LEU A 61 6.77 -0.67 0.39
CA LEU A 61 6.43 -2.07 0.66
C LEU A 61 6.87 -2.52 2.06
N VAL A 62 7.70 -1.74 2.75
CA VAL A 62 8.09 -2.02 4.14
C VAL A 62 7.29 -1.08 5.02
N PRO A 63 6.69 -1.55 6.13
CA PRO A 63 6.14 -0.66 7.14
C PRO A 63 7.24 0.34 7.50
N ARG A 64 7.01 1.62 7.25
CA ARG A 64 7.86 2.62 7.88
C ARG A 64 7.57 2.47 9.36
N ASP A 65 8.62 2.25 10.15
CA ASP A 65 8.52 2.38 11.60
C ASP A 65 8.22 3.86 11.90
N ASP A 66 6.98 4.27 11.66
CA ASP A 66 6.39 5.53 12.10
C ASP A 66 5.97 5.40 13.58
N ALA A 67 6.58 4.46 14.32
CA ALA A 67 6.55 4.43 15.76
C ALA A 67 7.34 5.66 16.25
N GLU A 68 6.59 6.76 16.35
CA GLU A 68 6.93 8.01 17.02
C GLU A 68 7.91 7.82 18.21
N PRO A 69 8.86 8.75 18.41
CA PRO A 69 9.84 8.74 19.49
C PRO A 69 9.21 9.03 20.88
N ASP A 70 7.94 8.73 21.10
CA ASP A 70 7.23 8.97 22.37
C ASP A 70 7.64 7.97 23.46
N ALA A 71 8.27 6.85 23.09
CA ALA A 71 8.89 5.92 24.04
C ALA A 71 10.14 6.47 24.75
N LEU A 72 10.73 7.56 24.24
CA LEU A 72 11.85 8.27 24.88
C LEU A 72 11.40 9.39 25.82
N ALA A 73 10.16 9.89 25.69
CA ALA A 73 9.59 10.88 26.61
C ALA A 73 9.29 10.29 28.00
N ALA A 74 8.95 8.99 28.07
CA ALA A 74 8.73 8.29 29.34
C ALA A 74 10.02 8.04 30.16
N GLN A 75 11.20 8.27 29.58
CA GLN A 75 12.50 8.06 30.24
C GLN A 75 13.12 9.35 30.80
N ARG A 76 12.44 10.50 30.66
CA ARG A 76 12.99 11.81 31.01
C ARG A 76 12.01 12.65 31.84
N ALA A 77 11.58 12.11 32.97
CA ALA A 77 11.01 12.89 34.08
C ALA A 77 11.83 12.64 35.36
N PRO A 78 11.98 13.64 36.24
CA PRO A 78 13.27 13.97 36.84
C PRO A 78 13.54 13.31 38.19
N GLN A 79 14.82 13.07 38.42
CA GLN A 79 15.44 12.90 39.73
C GLN A 79 15.18 14.16 40.58
N GLU A 80 14.19 14.15 41.47
CA GLU A 80 14.10 15.11 42.58
C GLU A 80 14.20 14.38 43.92
N SER A 81 15.43 14.38 44.44
CA SER A 81 15.83 14.73 45.81
C SER A 81 14.78 14.58 46.92
N GLY A 82 15.02 13.61 47.80
CA GLY A 82 14.36 13.50 49.10
C GLY A 82 15.36 13.17 50.19
N VAL A 83 16.16 14.17 50.58
CA VAL A 83 16.90 14.17 51.84
C VAL A 83 15.90 14.07 52.99
N LYS A 84 16.03 13.03 53.82
CA LYS A 84 15.83 13.17 55.26
C LYS A 84 16.63 12.12 56.03
#